data_AF-A0A1Q7VG54-F1
#
_entry.id   AF-A0A1Q7VG54-F1
#
_cell.length_a   1.000
_cell.length_b   1.000
_cell.length_c   1.000
_cell.angle_alpha   90.00
_cell.angle_beta   90.00
_cell.angle_gamma   90.00
#
_symmetry.space_group_name_H-M   'P 1'
#
loop_
_entity.id
_entity.type
_entity.pdbx_description
1 polymer ?
#
loop_
_entity_poly.entity_id
_entity_poly.type
_entity_poly.pdbx_seq_one_letter_code
_entity_poly.pdbx_strand_id
1 'polypeptide(L)'
;MEEAGLGGGQWRLAATFFSTPGFCDELVRVYIAEGVEETQRAPQEDEEIELVRVPVAELGSLLPQIEDAKTLAGLLLYLRER
;
A
#
# COMPACT_ATOMS: atom_id res chain seq x y z
N MET A 1 4.22 -11.32 -0.68
CA MET A 1 4.16 -12.79 -0.79
C MET A 1 2.98 -13.29 0.03
N GLU A 2 2.98 -13.06 1.34
CA GLU A 2 1.91 -13.44 2.30
C GLU A 2 0.51 -12.90 1.92
N GLU A 3 0.31 -11.58 1.98
CA GLU A 3 -1.01 -10.97 1.79
C GLU A 3 -1.45 -10.88 0.32
N ALA A 4 -0.60 -10.30 -0.55
CA ALA A 4 -0.96 -9.97 -1.93
C ALA A 4 -0.48 -11.00 -2.98
N GLY A 5 0.29 -12.02 -2.59
CA GLY A 5 0.90 -12.95 -3.56
C GLY A 5 1.91 -12.28 -4.50
N LEU A 6 2.48 -11.13 -4.13
CA LEU A 6 3.48 -10.41 -4.94
C LEU A 6 4.84 -10.36 -4.24
N GLY A 7 5.93 -10.52 -5.00
CA GLY A 7 7.30 -10.49 -4.49
C GLY A 7 8.29 -9.99 -5.54
N GLY A 8 9.57 -9.90 -5.16
CA GLY A 8 10.63 -9.40 -6.04
C GLY A 8 10.46 -7.91 -6.39
N GLY A 9 11.01 -7.50 -7.53
CA GLY A 9 10.93 -6.12 -8.02
C GLY A 9 11.88 -5.13 -7.35
N GLN A 10 11.70 -3.85 -7.68
CA GLN A 10 12.43 -2.71 -7.11
C GLN A 10 11.55 -1.98 -6.11
N TRP A 11 12.08 -1.74 -4.92
CA TRP A 11 11.36 -1.14 -3.81
C TRP A 11 11.99 0.19 -3.45
N ARG A 12 11.21 1.26 -3.50
CA ARG A 12 11.66 2.61 -3.11
C ARG A 12 10.86 3.11 -1.93
N LEU A 13 11.54 3.64 -0.92
CA LEU A 13 10.90 4.33 0.20
C LEU A 13 10.26 5.63 -0.32
N ALA A 14 8.93 5.73 -0.20
CA ALA A 14 8.16 6.91 -0.59
C ALA A 14 8.02 7.90 0.57
N ALA A 15 7.73 7.39 1.78
CA ALA A 15 7.60 8.21 2.97
C ALA A 15 7.83 7.42 4.27
N THR A 16 8.10 8.16 5.33
CA THR A 16 8.10 7.68 6.71
C THR A 16 7.36 8.69 7.58
N PHE A 17 6.34 8.26 8.30
CA PHE A 17 5.50 9.15 9.11
C PHE A 17 4.92 8.42 10.33
N PHE A 18 4.57 9.17 11.37
CA PHE A 18 3.82 8.64 12.51
C PHE A 18 2.34 8.56 12.13
N SER A 19 1.69 7.41 12.40
CA SER A 19 0.28 7.20 12.03
C SER A 19 -0.65 8.11 12.83
N THR A 20 -0.44 8.20 14.16
CA THR A 20 -1.25 9.03 15.06
C THR A 20 -0.37 9.74 16.10
N PRO A 21 0.39 10.80 15.72
CA PRO A 21 1.25 11.52 16.64
C PRO A 21 0.46 12.10 17.82
N GLY A 22 0.96 11.89 19.03
CA GLY A 22 0.29 12.30 20.27
C GLY A 22 -0.62 11.23 20.89
N PHE A 23 -0.84 10.10 20.21
CA PHE A 23 -1.51 8.93 20.78
C PHE A 23 -0.61 7.68 20.78
N CYS A 24 -0.02 7.33 19.65
CA CYS A 24 0.91 6.21 19.52
C CYS A 24 2.25 6.64 18.91
N ASP A 25 3.28 5.84 19.13
CA ASP A 25 4.62 5.98 18.54
C ASP A 25 4.79 5.12 17.27
N GLU A 26 3.68 4.62 16.71
CA GLU A 26 3.68 3.80 15.51
C GLU A 26 4.25 4.59 14.32
N LEU A 27 5.40 4.12 13.83
CA LEU A 27 6.12 4.70 12.72
C LEU A 27 5.90 3.88 11.44
N VAL A 28 5.08 4.42 10.54
CA VAL A 28 4.75 3.80 9.26
C VAL A 28 5.79 4.15 8.21
N ARG A 29 6.23 3.14 7.44
CA ARG A 29 7.11 3.29 6.28
C ARG A 29 6.37 2.82 5.05
N VAL A 30 6.19 3.70 4.08
CA VAL A 30 5.49 3.39 2.83
C VAL A 30 6.51 3.21 1.72
N TYR A 31 6.43 2.08 1.03
CA TYR A 31 7.24 1.75 -0.13
C TYR A 31 6.38 1.67 -1.39
N ILE A 32 6.95 2.09 -2.51
CA ILE A 32 6.42 1.81 -3.84
C ILE A 32 7.25 0.66 -4.41
N ALA A 33 6.57 -0.42 -4.80
CA ALA A 33 7.19 -1.60 -5.39
C ALA A 33 6.77 -1.72 -6.86
N GLU A 34 7.76 -1.77 -7.75
CA GLU A 34 7.56 -1.89 -9.21
C GLU A 34 8.31 -3.09 -9.77
N GLY A 35 7.80 -3.67 -10.86
CA GLY A 35 8.36 -4.90 -11.43
C GLY A 35 8.23 -6.11 -10.50
N VAL A 36 7.19 -6.13 -9.68
CA VAL A 36 6.85 -7.28 -8.82
C VAL A 36 6.36 -8.45 -9.66
N GLU A 37 6.62 -9.65 -9.16
CA GLU A 37 6.27 -10.92 -9.79
C GLU A 37 5.24 -11.66 -8.94
N GLU A 38 4.44 -12.52 -9.57
CA GLU A 38 3.51 -13.39 -8.85
C GLU A 38 4.25 -14.45 -8.05
N THR A 39 3.77 -14.66 -6.83
CA THR A 39 4.32 -15.58 -5.85
C THR A 39 3.17 -16.29 -5.14
N GLN A 40 3.47 -17.39 -4.45
CA GLN A 40 2.46 -18.09 -3.67
C GLN A 40 1.95 -17.21 -2.52
N ARG A 41 0.63 -17.00 -2.49
CA ARG A 41 -0.07 -16.34 -1.40
C ARG A 41 -0.16 -17.26 -0.19
N ALA A 42 0.00 -16.74 1.02
CA ALA A 42 -0.04 -17.51 2.25
C ALA A 42 -0.54 -16.67 3.44
N PRO A 43 -1.80 -16.17 3.42
CA PRO A 43 -2.33 -15.34 4.50
C PRO A 43 -2.49 -16.17 5.78
N GLN A 44 -2.48 -15.50 6.94
CA GLN A 44 -2.68 -16.14 8.24
C GLN A 44 -4.16 -16.53 8.43
N GLU A 45 -4.44 -17.44 9.38
CA GLU A 45 -5.80 -17.97 9.58
C GLU A 45 -6.81 -16.89 10.00
N ASP A 46 -6.34 -15.83 10.65
CA ASP A 46 -7.12 -14.68 11.11
C ASP A 46 -7.14 -13.50 10.12
N GLU A 47 -6.54 -13.64 8.95
CA GLU A 47 -6.48 -12.61 7.91
C GLU A 47 -7.55 -12.81 6.82
N GLU A 48 -8.62 -12.01 6.87
CA GLU A 48 -9.62 -11.92 5.80
C GLU A 48 -9.28 -10.78 4.82
N ILE A 49 -8.50 -11.09 3.78
CA ILE A 49 -8.00 -10.09 2.81
C ILE A 49 -8.48 -10.41 1.38
N GLU A 50 -9.11 -9.43 0.72
CA GLU A 50 -9.45 -9.46 -0.71
C GLU A 50 -8.44 -8.65 -1.54
N LEU A 51 -7.93 -9.23 -2.63
CA LEU A 51 -7.02 -8.54 -3.55
C LEU A 51 -7.81 -7.84 -4.66
N VAL A 52 -7.80 -6.51 -4.66
CA VAL A 52 -8.40 -5.69 -5.71
C VAL A 52 -7.31 -5.06 -6.57
N ARG A 53 -7.37 -5.30 -7.89
CA ARG A 53 -6.47 -4.67 -8.87
C ARG A 53 -7.18 -3.47 -9.49
N VAL A 54 -6.59 -2.30 -9.36
CA VAL A 54 -7.14 -1.05 -9.90
C VAL A 54 -6.20 -0.44 -10.94
N PRO A 55 -6.68 -0.08 -12.14
CA PRO A 55 -5.91 0.71 -13.09
C PRO A 55 -5.52 2.07 -12.52
N VAL A 56 -4.27 2.50 -12.74
CA VAL A 56 -3.77 3.77 -12.20
C VAL A 56 -4.65 4.97 -12.59
N ALA A 57 -5.23 4.94 -13.80
CA ALA A 57 -6.14 5.99 -14.29
C ALA A 57 -7.43 6.14 -13.46
N GLU A 58 -7.83 5.10 -12.72
CA GLU A 58 -9.06 5.08 -11.91
C GLU A 58 -8.81 5.49 -10.45
N LEU A 59 -7.54 5.52 -10.01
CA LEU A 59 -7.19 5.83 -8.61
C LEU A 59 -7.77 7.16 -8.16
N GLY A 60 -7.71 8.19 -9.02
CA GLY A 60 -8.21 9.53 -8.67
C GLY A 60 -9.69 9.54 -8.26
N SER A 61 -10.54 8.72 -8.90
CA SER A 61 -11.96 8.59 -8.54
C SER A 61 -12.21 7.76 -7.29
N LEU A 62 -11.25 6.90 -6.89
CA LEU A 62 -11.37 6.09 -5.68
C LEU A 62 -10.91 6.84 -4.43
N LEU A 63 -9.96 7.77 -4.54
CA LEU A 63 -9.41 8.50 -3.39
C LEU A 63 -10.47 9.03 -2.41
N PRO A 64 -11.58 9.67 -2.84
CA PRO A 64 -12.59 10.19 -1.92
C PRO A 64 -13.36 9.12 -1.13
N GLN A 65 -13.28 7.85 -1.55
CA GLN A 65 -13.96 6.71 -0.92
C GLN A 65 -13.05 5.95 0.06
N ILE A 66 -11.76 6.29 0.12
CA ILE A 66 -10.79 5.63 0.98
C ILE A 66 -10.70 6.39 2.30
N GLU A 67 -10.99 5.71 3.40
CA GLU A 67 -10.97 6.29 4.75
C GLU A 67 -9.65 6.02 5.52
N ASP A 68 -8.81 5.12 5.00
CA ASP A 68 -7.53 4.76 5.61
C ASP A 68 -6.40 5.73 5.21
N ALA A 69 -5.79 6.36 6.23
CA ALA A 69 -4.81 7.43 6.05
C ALA A 69 -3.52 6.97 5.35
N LYS A 70 -3.01 5.77 5.68
CA LYS A 70 -1.77 5.25 5.08
C LYS A 70 -1.98 4.85 3.62
N THR A 71 -3.17 4.34 3.28
CA THR A 71 -3.57 4.06 1.89
C THR A 71 -3.63 5.35 1.08
N LEU A 72 -4.33 6.38 1.58
CA LEU A 72 -4.38 7.70 0.93
C LEU A 72 -2.98 8.29 0.73
N ALA A 73 -2.15 8.27 1.78
CA ALA A 73 -0.78 8.80 1.71
C ALA A 73 0.04 8.08 0.63
N GLY A 74 0.02 6.75 0.60
CA GLY A 74 0.76 5.96 -0.38
C GLY A 74 0.30 6.21 -1.82
N LEU A 75 -1.01 6.21 -2.06
CA LEU A 75 -1.58 6.44 -3.40
C LEU A 75 -1.32 7.87 -3.90
N LEU A 76 -1.45 8.88 -3.04
CA LEU A 76 -1.18 10.27 -3.40
C LEU A 76 0.30 10.51 -3.71
N LEU A 77 1.21 9.92 -2.92
CA LEU A 77 2.65 9.98 -3.18
C LEU A 77 3.00 9.32 -4.52
N TYR A 78 2.42 8.15 -4.79
CA TYR A 78 2.60 7.46 -6.06
C TYR A 78 2.11 8.27 -7.26
N LEU A 79 0.90 8.87 -7.16
CA LEU A 79 0.33 9.68 -8.25
C LEU A 79 1.12 10.98 -8.51
N ARG A 80 1.74 11.56 -7.48
CA ARG A 80 2.55 12.79 -7.61
C ARG A 80 3.87 12.58 -8.37
N GLU A 81 4.42 11.37 -8.32
CA GLU A 81 5.72 11.05 -8.89
C GLU A 81 5.65 10.59 -10.36
N ARG A 82 4.45 10.61 -10.94
CA ARG A 82 4.19 10.23 -12.33
C ARG A 82 4.01 11.42 -13.27
#